data_AF-A0A1R0W6P1-F1
#
_entry.id   AF-A0A1R0W6P1-F1
#
_cell.length_a   1.000
_cell.length_b   1.000
_cell.length_c   1.000
_cell.angle_alpha   90.00
_cell.angle_beta   90.00
_cell.angle_gamma   90.00
#
_symmetry.space_group_name_H-M   'P 1'
#
loop_
_entity.id
_entity.type
_entity.pdbx_description
1 polymer ?
#
loop_
_entity_poly.entity_id
_entity_poly.type
_entity_poly.pdbx_seq_one_letter_code
_entity_poly.pdbx_strand_id
1 'polypeptide(L)'
;MTSCNIQRNPPKPMIQAGDKRISFLQSTYCWNECADYMAPPDMLKHQQLEPAIVSPEAEISIEFTQVPSEGSIGVVNWTDDLQSENVPLDYNTMTAPGIAGIYIYSVYASWDKGSASYVFTIRVE
;
A
#
# COMPACT_ATOMS: atom_id res chain seq x y z
N MET A 1 -3.27 -33.25 -17.33
CA MET A 1 -4.25 -32.16 -17.14
C MET A 1 -3.58 -31.11 -16.28
N THR A 2 -2.91 -30.14 -16.92
CA THR A 2 -2.13 -29.11 -16.22
C THR A 2 -3.12 -28.06 -15.72
N SER A 3 -3.36 -28.04 -14.41
CA SER A 3 -4.19 -27.03 -13.76
C SER A 3 -3.57 -25.66 -14.03
N CYS A 4 -4.21 -24.86 -14.90
CA CYS A 4 -3.78 -23.50 -15.19
C CYS A 4 -4.10 -22.66 -13.96
N ASN A 5 -3.08 -22.37 -13.15
CA ASN A 5 -3.19 -21.56 -11.95
C ASN A 5 -3.33 -20.08 -12.39
N ILE A 6 -4.51 -19.71 -12.89
CA ILE A 6 -4.81 -18.35 -13.33
C ILE A 6 -4.91 -17.50 -12.07
N GLN A 7 -3.88 -16.73 -11.77
CA GLN A 7 -3.92 -15.74 -10.70
C GLN A 7 -4.99 -14.68 -11.02
N ARG A 8 -6.17 -14.80 -10.40
CA ARG A 8 -7.32 -13.95 -10.71
C ARG A 8 -7.30 -12.58 -10.04
N ASN A 9 -6.45 -12.39 -9.03
CA ASN A 9 -6.35 -11.15 -8.28
C ASN A 9 -4.92 -10.61 -8.31
N PRO A 10 -4.72 -9.28 -8.23
CA PRO A 10 -3.38 -8.71 -8.13
C PRO A 10 -2.62 -9.26 -6.90
N PRO A 11 -1.27 -9.36 -6.97
CA PRO A 11 -0.45 -9.79 -5.85
C PRO A 11 -0.61 -8.87 -4.64
N LYS A 12 -0.81 -9.46 -3.47
CA LYS A 12 -0.97 -8.70 -2.22
C LYS A 12 0.39 -8.27 -1.66
N PRO A 13 0.50 -7.06 -1.07
CA PRO A 13 1.66 -6.66 -0.31
C PRO A 13 1.66 -7.31 1.08
N MET A 14 2.84 -7.39 1.65
CA MET A 14 3.14 -7.61 3.05
C MET A 14 3.83 -6.35 3.53
N ILE A 15 3.17 -5.63 4.44
CA ILE A 15 3.64 -4.34 4.96
C ILE A 15 4.01 -4.55 6.43
N GLN A 16 5.23 -4.20 6.82
CA GLN A 16 5.76 -4.50 8.16
C GLN A 16 6.62 -3.37 8.72
N ALA A 17 6.41 -3.04 10.00
CA ALA A 17 7.28 -2.20 10.80
C ALA A 17 7.93 -3.05 11.90
N GLY A 18 9.19 -3.44 11.72
CA GLY A 18 9.81 -4.50 12.53
C GLY A 18 9.00 -5.80 12.44
N ASP A 19 8.64 -6.37 13.60
CA ASP A 19 7.81 -7.58 13.69
C ASP A 19 6.30 -7.32 13.55
N LYS A 20 5.88 -6.05 13.42
CA LYS A 20 4.47 -5.69 13.36
C LYS A 20 3.97 -5.67 11.92
N ARG A 21 3.04 -6.56 11.59
CA ARG A 21 2.32 -6.54 10.31
C ARG A 21 1.27 -5.42 10.30
N ILE A 22 1.28 -4.62 9.25
CA ILE A 22 0.34 -3.52 9.01
C ILE A 22 -0.76 -4.02 8.06
N SER A 23 -2.01 -3.86 8.49
CA SER A 23 -3.18 -4.19 7.67
C SER A 23 -3.37 -3.17 6.56
N PHE A 24 -4.00 -3.61 5.46
CA PHE A 24 -4.28 -2.77 4.30
C PHE A 24 -5.64 -3.11 3.68
N LEU A 25 -6.15 -2.18 2.88
CA LEU A 25 -7.31 -2.36 2.01
C LEU A 25 -6.85 -2.36 0.55
N GLN A 26 -7.42 -3.23 -0.28
CA GLN A 26 -7.20 -3.13 -1.73
C GLN A 26 -8.01 -1.94 -2.28
N SER A 27 -7.35 -1.10 -3.07
CA SER A 27 -7.93 0.06 -3.75
C SER A 27 -7.94 -0.20 -5.26
N THR A 28 -7.94 0.84 -6.08
CA THR A 28 -8.02 0.78 -7.53
C THR A 28 -7.00 -0.21 -8.10
N TYR A 29 -7.48 -1.07 -8.99
CA TYR A 29 -6.67 -2.05 -9.69
C TYR A 29 -7.23 -2.34 -11.09
N CYS A 30 -6.35 -2.80 -11.98
CA CYS A 30 -6.69 -3.37 -13.27
C CYS A 30 -6.01 -4.72 -13.41
N TRP A 31 -6.80 -5.80 -13.42
CA TRP A 31 -6.32 -7.18 -13.46
C TRP A 31 -7.33 -8.08 -14.17
N ASN A 32 -7.22 -8.18 -15.49
CA ASN A 32 -8.28 -8.67 -16.42
C ASN A 32 -9.56 -7.82 -16.42
N GLU A 33 -10.03 -7.39 -15.27
CA GLU A 33 -11.07 -6.38 -15.06
C GLU A 33 -10.52 -5.22 -14.24
N CYS A 34 -11.06 -4.03 -14.45
CA CYS A 34 -10.70 -2.86 -13.66
C CYS A 34 -11.80 -2.57 -12.64
N ALA A 35 -11.38 -2.29 -11.42
CA ALA A 35 -12.26 -1.80 -10.37
C ALA A 35 -11.66 -0.49 -9.83
N ASP A 36 -12.47 0.55 -9.85
CA ASP A 36 -12.10 1.86 -9.34
C ASP A 36 -12.72 2.08 -7.96
N TYR A 37 -11.92 2.61 -7.04
CA TYR A 37 -12.28 2.83 -5.64
C TYR A 37 -12.22 4.32 -5.32
N MET A 38 -12.88 4.70 -4.23
CA MET A 38 -12.83 6.06 -3.70
C MET A 38 -11.40 6.45 -3.32
N ALA A 39 -11.15 7.75 -3.16
CA ALA A 39 -9.88 8.24 -2.65
C ALA A 39 -9.56 7.60 -1.27
N PRO A 40 -8.28 7.32 -0.97
CA PRO A 40 -7.90 6.62 0.25
C PRO A 40 -8.41 7.22 1.56
N PRO A 41 -8.41 8.55 1.79
CA PRO A 41 -8.96 9.07 3.04
C PRO A 41 -10.48 8.85 3.14
N ASP A 42 -11.22 8.94 2.03
CA ASP A 42 -12.64 8.55 1.97
C ASP A 42 -12.87 7.05 2.20
N MET A 43 -12.04 6.18 1.61
CA MET A 43 -12.10 4.74 1.86
C MET A 43 -12.02 4.42 3.35
N LEU A 44 -11.11 5.09 4.07
CA LEU A 44 -10.91 4.89 5.51
C LEU A 44 -12.10 5.37 6.35
N LYS A 45 -12.80 6.44 5.93
CA LYS A 45 -14.05 6.90 6.57
C LYS A 45 -15.15 5.83 6.50
N HIS A 46 -15.18 5.02 5.44
CA HIS A 46 -16.23 4.03 5.20
C HIS A 46 -15.90 2.59 5.65
N GLN A 47 -14.64 2.16 5.51
CA GLN A 47 -14.25 0.76 5.70
C GLN A 47 -13.54 0.48 7.04
N GLN A 48 -13.35 1.50 7.90
CA GLN A 48 -12.73 1.41 9.23
C GLN A 48 -11.48 0.52 9.26
N LEU A 49 -10.36 1.03 8.73
CA LEU A 49 -9.04 0.42 8.93
C LEU A 49 -8.36 1.10 10.12
N GLU A 50 -8.07 0.34 11.17
CA GLU A 50 -7.37 0.85 12.35
C GLU A 50 -5.90 1.18 12.04
N PRO A 51 -5.40 2.39 12.37
CA PRO A 51 -4.01 2.76 12.18
C PRO A 51 -3.05 1.86 12.96
N ALA A 52 -2.01 1.36 12.29
CA ALA A 52 -0.93 0.67 12.98
C ALA A 52 -0.05 1.67 13.76
N ILE A 53 0.00 1.55 15.08
CA ILE A 53 0.93 2.33 15.91
C ILE A 53 2.38 1.96 15.58
N VAL A 54 3.22 2.94 15.27
CA VAL A 54 4.66 2.77 14.99
C VAL A 54 5.46 3.88 15.67
N SER A 55 6.74 3.62 15.93
CA SER A 55 7.65 4.64 16.46
C SER A 55 7.99 5.70 15.40
N PRO A 56 8.36 6.93 15.81
CA PRO A 56 8.93 7.93 14.91
C PRO A 56 10.11 7.35 14.14
N GLU A 57 10.21 7.68 12.86
CA GLU A 57 11.31 7.24 11.97
C GLU A 57 11.44 5.71 11.83
N ALA A 58 10.42 4.94 12.21
CA ALA A 58 10.42 3.50 12.02
C ALA A 58 10.52 3.14 10.54
N GLU A 59 11.35 2.14 10.22
CA GLU A 59 11.41 1.55 8.89
C GLU A 59 10.19 0.67 8.63
N ILE A 60 9.55 0.88 7.49
CA ILE A 60 8.39 0.12 7.03
C ILE A 60 8.77 -0.55 5.71
N SER A 61 8.83 -1.88 5.72
CA SER A 61 9.11 -2.70 4.54
C SER A 61 7.82 -3.07 3.79
N ILE A 62 7.91 -3.12 2.47
CA ILE A 62 6.80 -3.42 1.57
C ILE A 62 7.22 -4.52 0.59
N GLU A 63 6.70 -5.72 0.74
CA GLU A 63 7.03 -6.82 -0.16
C GLU A 63 5.79 -7.42 -0.80
N PHE A 64 5.78 -7.60 -2.11
CA PHE A 64 4.67 -8.27 -2.78
C PHE A 64 4.90 -9.77 -2.87
N THR A 65 3.82 -10.53 -2.68
CA THR A 65 3.80 -11.99 -2.85
C THR A 65 4.34 -12.46 -4.21
N GLN A 66 4.24 -11.61 -5.24
CA GLN A 66 4.90 -11.77 -6.52
C GLN A 66 5.66 -10.48 -6.84
N VAL A 67 6.91 -10.62 -7.26
CA VAL A 67 7.80 -9.49 -7.57
C VAL A 67 7.20 -8.62 -8.68
N PRO A 68 6.99 -7.31 -8.45
CA PRO A 68 6.53 -6.36 -9.48
C PRO A 68 7.59 -6.12 -10.56
N SER A 69 7.16 -5.50 -11.66
CA SER A 69 8.08 -4.97 -12.68
C SER A 69 9.05 -3.98 -12.04
N GLU A 70 10.31 -3.99 -12.51
CA GLU A 70 11.38 -3.16 -11.97
C GLU A 70 11.00 -1.67 -12.00
N GLY A 71 11.21 -0.96 -10.88
CA GLY A 71 10.89 0.47 -10.75
C GLY A 71 9.40 0.81 -10.73
N SER A 72 8.49 -0.17 -10.64
CA SER A 72 7.05 0.08 -10.65
C SER A 72 6.43 0.30 -9.27
N ILE A 73 7.15 -0.02 -8.20
CA ILE A 73 6.67 0.18 -6.82
C ILE A 73 6.79 1.66 -6.48
N GLY A 74 5.72 2.23 -5.95
CA GLY A 74 5.73 3.57 -5.37
C GLY A 74 4.79 3.69 -4.17
N VAL A 75 5.05 4.69 -3.35
CA VAL A 75 4.23 5.03 -2.19
C VAL A 75 3.91 6.51 -2.24
N VAL A 76 2.66 6.85 -1.95
CA VAL A 76 2.21 8.23 -1.74
C VAL A 76 1.57 8.40 -0.38
N ASN A 77 1.82 9.53 0.26
CA ASN A 77 1.15 9.99 1.47
C ASN A 77 0.00 10.91 1.08
N TRP A 78 -1.21 10.65 1.59
CA TRP A 78 -2.37 11.48 1.33
C TRP A 78 -2.49 12.57 2.40
N THR A 79 -2.47 13.82 1.96
CA THR A 79 -2.64 14.99 2.84
C THR A 79 -4.10 15.45 2.89
N ASP A 80 -4.86 15.19 1.82
CA ASP A 80 -6.32 15.30 1.76
C ASP A 80 -6.89 14.37 0.67
N ASP A 81 -8.19 14.48 0.34
CA ASP A 81 -8.86 13.63 -0.65
C ASP A 81 -8.39 13.87 -2.11
N LEU A 82 -7.70 14.99 -2.39
CA LEU A 82 -7.25 15.43 -3.71
C LEU A 82 -5.72 15.53 -3.83
N GLN A 83 -5.02 15.61 -2.70
CA GLN A 83 -3.58 15.86 -2.63
C GLN A 83 -2.84 14.69 -2.03
N SER A 84 -1.76 14.31 -2.70
CA SER A 84 -0.82 13.32 -2.20
C SER A 84 0.61 13.69 -2.59
N GLU A 85 1.55 13.23 -1.78
CA GLU A 85 2.98 13.47 -1.95
C GLU A 85 3.71 12.14 -2.07
N ASN A 86 4.68 12.06 -2.98
CA ASN A 86 5.51 10.87 -3.12
C ASN A 86 6.36 10.65 -1.87
N VAL A 87 6.38 9.41 -1.40
CA VAL A 87 7.25 8.98 -0.31
C VAL A 87 8.46 8.29 -0.92
N PRO A 88 9.69 8.73 -0.62
CA PRO A 88 10.88 8.07 -1.13
C PRO A 88 10.98 6.65 -0.56
N LEU A 89 11.39 5.73 -1.43
CA LEU A 89 11.73 4.37 -1.06
C LEU A 89 13.24 4.17 -1.19
N ASP A 90 13.83 3.54 -0.19
CA ASP A 90 15.13 2.89 -0.33
C ASP A 90 14.88 1.40 -0.57
N TYR A 91 15.11 0.97 -1.81
CA TYR A 91 14.59 -0.29 -2.35
C TYR A 91 13.07 -0.39 -2.18
N ASN A 92 12.61 -1.14 -1.17
CA ASN A 92 11.19 -1.35 -0.87
C ASN A 92 10.85 -0.93 0.58
N THR A 93 11.70 -0.10 1.18
CA THR A 93 11.54 0.38 2.55
C THR A 93 11.27 1.88 2.53
N MET A 94 10.28 2.31 3.32
CA MET A 94 10.04 3.72 3.61
C MET A 94 10.32 4.00 5.09
N THR A 95 10.61 5.26 5.39
CA THR A 95 10.75 5.74 6.78
C THR A 95 9.47 6.45 7.21
N ALA A 96 8.91 6.05 8.35
CA ALA A 96 7.77 6.73 8.95
C ALA A 96 8.14 8.18 9.33
N PRO A 97 7.19 9.12 9.35
CA PRO A 97 7.45 10.49 9.79
C PRO A 97 8.00 10.55 11.22
N GLY A 98 8.87 11.51 11.50
CA GLY A 98 9.38 11.76 12.86
C GLY A 98 8.40 12.51 13.77
N ILE A 99 7.27 12.96 13.24
CA ILE A 99 6.28 13.78 13.95
C ILE A 99 5.06 12.91 14.26
N ALA A 100 4.56 13.01 15.49
CA ALA A 100 3.37 12.29 15.91
C ALA A 100 2.14 12.70 15.07
N GLY A 101 1.35 11.71 14.65
CA GLY A 101 0.22 11.96 13.76
C GLY A 101 -0.34 10.67 13.14
N ILE A 102 -1.49 10.80 12.49
CA ILE A 102 -2.05 9.73 11.64
C ILE A 102 -1.65 10.03 10.21
N TYR A 103 -1.14 9.01 9.52
CA TYR A 103 -0.72 9.10 8.12
C TYR A 103 -1.45 8.04 7.31
N ILE A 104 -1.82 8.40 6.08
CA ILE A 104 -2.59 7.57 5.16
C ILE A 104 -1.75 7.38 3.91
N TYR A 105 -1.41 6.14 3.61
CA TYR A 105 -0.54 5.82 2.48
C TYR A 105 -1.27 4.97 1.46
N SER A 106 -0.95 5.20 0.19
CA SER A 106 -1.17 4.21 -0.86
C SER A 106 0.15 3.68 -1.35
N VAL A 107 0.29 2.36 -1.37
CA VAL A 107 1.32 1.69 -2.15
C VAL A 107 0.71 1.20 -3.46
N TYR A 108 1.43 1.38 -4.56
CA TYR A 108 1.05 0.85 -5.87
C TYR A 108 2.22 0.12 -6.52
N ALA A 109 1.89 -0.83 -7.39
CA ALA A 109 2.84 -1.60 -8.17
C ALA A 109 2.23 -2.08 -9.49
N SER A 110 3.08 -2.41 -10.45
CA SER A 110 2.66 -2.97 -11.74
C SER A 110 3.37 -4.29 -12.02
N TRP A 111 2.69 -5.16 -12.76
CA TRP A 111 3.18 -6.41 -13.31
C TRP A 111 2.79 -6.47 -14.79
N ASP A 112 3.37 -7.40 -15.56
CA ASP A 112 3.01 -7.59 -16.97
C ASP A 112 1.50 -7.76 -17.20
N LYS A 113 0.81 -8.32 -16.20
CA LYS A 113 -0.63 -8.58 -16.24
C LYS A 113 -1.49 -7.35 -15.90
N GLY A 114 -0.96 -6.36 -15.19
CA GLY A 114 -1.74 -5.20 -14.76
C GLY A 114 -1.17 -4.52 -13.52
N SER A 115 -1.96 -3.68 -12.88
CA SER A 115 -1.53 -2.88 -11.73
C SER A 115 -2.55 -2.91 -10.60
N ALA A 116 -2.09 -2.63 -9.40
CA ALA A 116 -2.94 -2.50 -8.23
C ALA A 116 -2.36 -1.53 -7.22
N SER A 117 -3.25 -0.98 -6.41
CA SER A 117 -2.93 -0.14 -5.27
C SER A 117 -3.58 -0.65 -3.99
N TYR A 118 -2.94 -0.34 -2.87
CA TYR A 118 -3.35 -0.77 -1.54
C TYR A 118 -3.19 0.39 -0.57
N VAL A 119 -4.18 0.58 0.29
CA VAL A 119 -4.24 1.66 1.28
C VAL A 119 -3.91 1.10 2.65
N PHE A 120 -3.00 1.74 3.37
CA PHE A 120 -2.73 1.45 4.78
C PHE A 120 -2.59 2.74 5.57
N THR A 121 -2.78 2.66 6.88
CA THR A 121 -2.64 3.81 7.77
C THR A 121 -1.78 3.47 8.97
N ILE A 122 -1.00 4.44 9.41
CA ILE A 122 -0.17 4.35 10.61
C ILE A 122 -0.50 5.50 11.55
N ARG A 123 -0.22 5.29 12.82
CA ARG A 123 -0.16 6.33 13.83
C ARG A 123 1.25 6.37 14.40
N VAL A 124 1.91 7.52 14.28
CA VAL A 124 3.22 7.76 14.90
C VAL A 124 2.99 8.27 16.31
N GLU A 125 3.59 7.59 17.30
CA GLU A 125 3.55 7.95 18.74
C GLU A 125 4.91 7.74 19.41
#